data_AF-A0A7S1S6J9-F1
#
_entry.id   AF-A0A7S1S6J9-F1
#
_cell.length_a   1.000
_cell.length_b   1.000
_cell.length_c   1.000
_cell.angle_alpha   90.00
_cell.angle_beta   90.00
_cell.angle_gamma   90.00
#
_symmetry.space_group_name_H-M   'P 1'
#
loop_
_entity.id
_entity.type
_entity.pdbx_description
1 polymer ?
#
loop_
_entity_poly.entity_id
_entity_poly.type
_entity_poly.pdbx_seq_one_letter_code
_entity_poly.pdbx_strand_id
1 'polypeptide(L)'
;SSHFGSSLLCSDISLAALLLPRRSLAAPPSDLSTMPKRAAPAAASPVPVDKRIKQDSNMAGVLDAIQQAKDLPESCRAMLTAAIPGCLGTPSDERHEHQAKLVAWIGEVMDGVQAKLQESFGEAKAAEASMAATKEGLDGKVQSARVDLQQEEEAAAAKSSALEDAEAAVAGMKQALAEAEDAQRLGDSRFTEAGKERKQLEEALEQHVLPLKEVEGFQADQAKVHLEVVLPLAKRLALDDSLVIALPNVVAREPGARGAFDCM
;
A
#
# COMPACT_ATOMS: atom_id res chain seq x y z
N SER A 1 4.69 17.44 -24.70
CA SER A 1 3.93 16.23 -24.31
C SER A 1 4.62 14.99 -24.83
N SER A 2 5.34 14.27 -23.97
CA SER A 2 5.70 12.83 -24.10
C SER A 2 6.95 12.50 -23.26
N HIS A 3 6.84 12.49 -21.93
CA HIS A 3 7.82 11.82 -21.06
C HIS A 3 7.04 10.98 -20.03
N PHE A 4 6.78 9.73 -20.39
CA PHE A 4 6.41 8.63 -19.48
C PHE A 4 7.67 7.75 -19.50
N GLY A 5 8.54 7.77 -18.49
CA GLY A 5 8.22 7.38 -17.12
C GLY A 5 8.28 5.86 -17.01
N SER A 6 9.47 5.27 -17.25
CA SER A 6 9.73 3.84 -17.06
C SER A 6 10.95 3.68 -16.18
N SER A 7 10.70 3.67 -14.88
CA SER A 7 11.65 3.21 -13.87
C SER A 7 10.82 2.69 -12.70
N LEU A 8 11.38 1.70 -12.00
CA LEU A 8 10.85 1.00 -10.83
C LEU A 8 10.12 -0.30 -11.18
N LEU A 9 10.80 -1.42 -10.91
CA LEU A 9 10.48 -2.33 -9.80
C LEU A 9 11.16 -3.69 -10.05
N CYS A 10 12.23 -3.99 -9.30
CA CYS A 10 12.52 -5.33 -8.77
C CYS A 10 13.85 -5.29 -8.02
N SER A 11 13.77 -5.06 -6.71
CA SER A 11 14.85 -5.37 -5.77
C SER A 11 14.25 -6.16 -4.63
N ASP A 12 14.16 -7.48 -4.83
CA ASP A 12 13.85 -8.46 -3.80
C ASP A 12 14.97 -8.45 -2.74
N ILE A 13 14.69 -7.89 -1.56
CA ILE A 13 15.54 -8.07 -0.38
C ILE A 13 14.82 -9.03 0.55
N SER A 14 15.19 -10.31 0.37
CA SER A 14 14.80 -11.44 1.20
C SER A 14 15.30 -11.23 2.64
N LEU A 15 14.37 -10.88 3.53
CA LEU A 15 14.61 -10.71 4.96
C LEU A 15 14.24 -12.01 5.69
N ALA A 16 15.01 -13.08 5.48
CA ALA A 16 14.74 -14.39 6.09
C ALA A 16 16.04 -15.13 6.45
N ALA A 17 16.82 -14.59 7.39
CA ALA A 17 17.94 -15.32 7.99
C ALA A 17 18.35 -14.74 9.34
N LEU A 18 17.51 -14.86 10.38
CA LEU A 18 17.90 -14.59 11.76
C LEU A 18 16.93 -15.34 12.69
N LEU A 19 17.22 -16.61 13.00
CA LEU A 19 16.62 -17.36 14.12
C LEU A 19 17.41 -18.67 14.34
N LEU A 20 18.50 -18.56 15.12
CA LEU A 20 19.20 -19.71 15.71
C LEU A 20 18.74 -19.84 17.18
N PRO A 21 18.29 -21.03 17.64
CA PRO A 21 17.91 -21.22 19.02
C PRO A 21 19.12 -21.50 19.93
N ARG A 22 19.21 -20.70 21.01
CA ARG A 22 20.15 -20.85 22.14
C ARG A 22 19.86 -22.14 22.91
N ARG A 23 20.84 -23.05 23.00
CA ARG A 23 20.80 -24.21 23.89
C ARG A 23 21.51 -23.90 25.22
N SER A 24 20.75 -24.11 26.29
CA SER A 24 21.05 -23.86 27.70
C SER A 24 22.11 -24.81 28.27
N LEU A 25 23.02 -24.25 29.08
CA LEU A 25 24.00 -24.95 29.91
C LEU A 25 23.30 -25.61 31.11
N ALA A 26 23.54 -26.91 31.32
CA ALA A 26 23.16 -27.64 32.52
C ALA A 26 24.43 -28.04 33.30
N ALA A 27 24.43 -27.72 34.60
CA ALA A 27 25.39 -28.15 35.60
C ALA A 27 24.62 -28.90 36.73
N PRO A 28 25.31 -29.68 37.59
CA PRO A 28 24.86 -30.99 38.09
C PRO A 28 24.10 -30.93 39.43
N PRO A 29 23.39 -32.00 39.83
CA PRO A 29 22.88 -32.13 41.19
C PRO A 29 23.86 -32.85 42.13
N SER A 30 23.98 -32.27 43.31
CA SER A 30 24.65 -32.73 44.53
C SER A 30 23.87 -33.86 45.20
N ASP A 31 24.55 -34.90 45.67
CA ASP A 31 23.93 -35.95 46.49
C ASP A 31 24.55 -35.98 47.90
N LEU A 32 23.68 -35.91 48.91
CA LEU A 32 23.96 -35.98 50.34
C LEU A 32 23.40 -37.30 50.84
N SER A 33 24.24 -38.27 51.27
CA SER A 33 23.83 -39.17 52.34
C SER A 33 24.91 -40.07 52.93
N THR A 34 25.00 -39.96 54.27
CA THR A 34 25.08 -41.03 55.29
C THR A 34 26.25 -42.04 55.32
N MET A 35 27.08 -41.86 56.37
CA MET A 35 27.81 -42.88 57.15
C MET A 35 26.84 -43.90 57.82
N PRO A 36 27.27 -45.10 58.34
CA PRO A 36 28.50 -45.28 59.15
C PRO A 36 29.23 -46.67 59.16
N LYS A 37 30.43 -46.63 59.79
CA LYS A 37 31.04 -47.64 60.71
C LYS A 37 32.00 -48.71 60.11
N ARG A 38 33.31 -48.61 60.42
CA ARG A 38 34.08 -49.50 61.34
C ARG A 38 35.58 -49.10 61.49
N ALA A 39 35.99 -48.94 62.76
CA ALA A 39 37.31 -49.02 63.44
C ALA A 39 38.68 -48.92 62.69
N ALA A 40 39.45 -47.88 63.07
CA ALA A 40 40.86 -47.77 63.59
C ALA A 40 41.93 -48.89 63.34
N PRO A 41 43.27 -48.62 63.41
CA PRO A 41 43.93 -47.54 64.19
C PRO A 41 45.21 -46.84 63.63
N ALA A 42 45.49 -45.68 64.26
CA ALA A 42 46.77 -45.08 64.71
C ALA A 42 48.02 -44.96 63.80
N ALA A 43 48.54 -43.72 63.62
CA ALA A 43 49.71 -43.20 64.37
C ALA A 43 50.27 -41.84 63.83
N ALA A 44 50.71 -41.00 64.78
CA ALA A 44 51.71 -39.91 64.73
C ALA A 44 51.34 -38.48 64.24
N SER A 45 51.92 -37.50 64.96
CA SER A 45 51.48 -36.10 65.18
C SER A 45 52.47 -35.04 64.55
N PRO A 46 52.49 -33.72 64.91
CA PRO A 46 52.31 -32.59 63.97
C PRO A 46 53.51 -31.60 63.84
N VAL A 47 53.46 -30.64 62.90
CA VAL A 47 54.39 -29.47 62.82
C VAL A 47 53.61 -28.21 62.32
N PRO A 48 53.94 -26.95 62.74
CA PRO A 48 52.97 -25.87 62.96
C PRO A 48 53.00 -24.68 61.95
N VAL A 49 51.83 -24.03 61.85
CA VAL A 49 51.53 -22.58 61.65
C VAL A 49 52.15 -21.82 60.47
N ASP A 50 51.28 -21.42 59.53
CA ASP A 50 51.34 -20.09 58.90
C ASP A 50 50.07 -19.31 59.28
N LYS A 51 50.24 -18.24 60.07
CA LYS A 51 49.18 -17.27 60.31
C LYS A 51 48.96 -16.51 59.01
N ARG A 52 48.07 -17.02 58.16
CA ARG A 52 47.54 -16.24 57.05
C ARG A 52 46.89 -14.98 57.64
N ILE A 53 47.56 -13.85 57.45
CA ILE A 53 46.99 -12.53 57.62
C ILE A 53 45.66 -12.55 56.85
N LYS A 54 44.57 -12.19 57.53
CA LYS A 54 43.24 -12.15 56.92
C LYS A 54 43.33 -11.22 55.72
N GLN A 55 43.00 -11.76 54.54
CA GLN A 55 42.99 -10.99 53.30
C GLN A 55 41.92 -9.90 53.43
N ASP A 56 42.34 -8.66 53.61
CA ASP A 56 41.42 -7.53 53.64
C ASP A 56 40.78 -7.33 52.26
N SER A 57 39.54 -6.86 52.22
CA SER A 57 38.79 -6.61 50.97
C SER A 57 39.56 -5.75 49.97
N ASN A 58 40.41 -4.84 50.48
CA ASN A 58 41.25 -3.97 49.66
C ASN A 58 42.42 -4.74 49.00
N MET A 59 42.98 -5.75 49.67
CA MET A 59 44.04 -6.60 49.09
C MET A 59 43.48 -7.52 48.01
N ALA A 60 42.23 -7.99 48.18
CA ALA A 60 41.53 -8.75 47.14
C ALA A 60 41.31 -7.92 45.87
N GLY A 61 40.95 -6.64 46.00
CA GLY A 61 40.81 -5.73 44.85
C GLY A 61 42.13 -5.47 44.11
N VAL A 62 43.24 -5.30 44.85
CA VAL A 62 44.59 -5.14 44.25
C VAL A 62 45.02 -6.41 43.50
N LEU A 63 44.71 -7.59 44.05
CA LEU A 63 44.99 -8.88 43.42
C LEU A 63 44.22 -9.05 42.11
N ASP A 64 42.94 -8.72 42.09
CA ASP A 64 42.12 -8.79 40.88
C ASP A 64 42.60 -7.78 39.82
N ALA A 65 42.95 -6.55 40.23
CA ALA A 65 43.51 -5.55 39.32
C ALA A 65 44.82 -6.01 38.66
N ILE A 66 45.73 -6.65 39.42
CA ILE A 66 46.99 -7.20 38.87
C ILE A 66 46.70 -8.37 37.91
N GLN A 67 45.69 -9.20 38.18
CA GLN A 67 45.28 -10.26 37.26
C GLN A 67 44.69 -9.71 35.95
N GLN A 68 44.02 -8.56 35.99
CA GLN A 68 43.49 -7.88 34.82
C GLN A 68 44.59 -7.21 33.96
N ALA A 69 45.80 -7.01 34.47
CA ALA A 69 46.95 -6.49 33.74
C ALA A 69 47.51 -7.50 32.71
N LYS A 70 46.86 -7.59 31.55
CA LYS A 70 47.23 -8.52 30.46
C LYS A 70 48.56 -8.20 29.77
N ASP A 71 49.08 -6.98 29.94
CA ASP A 71 50.35 -6.56 29.32
C ASP A 71 51.58 -7.08 30.04
N LEU A 72 51.44 -7.47 31.31
CA LEU A 72 52.53 -8.06 32.08
C LEU A 72 52.63 -9.56 31.78
N PRO A 73 53.83 -10.14 31.70
CA PRO A 73 54.01 -11.58 31.69
C PRO A 73 53.39 -12.24 32.93
N GLU A 74 52.88 -13.45 32.77
CA GLU A 74 52.24 -14.20 33.86
C GLU A 74 53.16 -14.40 35.07
N SER A 75 54.45 -14.63 34.81
CA SER A 75 55.50 -14.70 35.83
C SER A 75 55.60 -13.43 36.69
N CYS A 76 55.49 -12.25 36.06
CA CYS A 76 55.53 -10.97 36.76
C CYS A 76 54.27 -10.72 37.59
N ARG A 77 53.08 -11.12 37.09
CA ARG A 77 51.83 -11.06 37.86
C ARG A 77 51.87 -11.97 39.08
N ALA A 78 52.40 -13.18 38.94
CA ALA A 78 52.54 -14.14 40.04
C ALA A 78 53.49 -13.63 41.13
N MET A 79 54.62 -13.03 40.73
CA MET A 79 55.57 -12.39 41.65
C MET A 79 54.92 -11.24 42.43
N LEU A 80 54.23 -10.31 41.75
CA LEU A 80 53.57 -9.17 42.39
C LEU A 80 52.44 -9.62 43.31
N THR A 81 51.70 -10.67 42.92
CA THR A 81 50.64 -11.30 43.74
C THR A 81 51.20 -11.88 45.04
N ALA A 82 52.33 -12.58 44.97
CA ALA A 82 52.98 -13.16 46.14
C ALA A 82 53.63 -12.10 47.05
N ALA A 83 54.01 -10.94 46.51
CA ALA A 83 54.62 -9.84 47.27
C ALA A 83 53.60 -9.02 48.09
N ILE A 84 52.31 -9.04 47.73
CA ILE A 84 51.24 -8.22 48.34
C ILE A 84 51.10 -8.44 49.86
N PRO A 85 51.03 -9.67 50.41
CA PRO A 85 50.92 -9.88 51.85
C PRO A 85 52.10 -9.31 52.64
N GLY A 86 53.31 -9.34 52.06
CA GLY A 86 54.54 -8.87 52.70
C GLY A 86 54.87 -7.40 52.50
N CYS A 87 54.20 -6.70 51.57
CA CYS A 87 54.47 -5.28 51.28
C CYS A 87 53.31 -4.35 51.67
N LEU A 88 52.06 -4.79 51.48
CA LEU A 88 50.86 -4.01 51.83
C LEU A 88 50.33 -4.33 53.23
N GLY A 89 50.76 -5.44 53.84
CA GLY A 89 50.44 -5.81 55.22
C GLY A 89 51.29 -5.13 56.30
N THR A 90 52.41 -4.48 55.91
CA THR A 90 53.30 -3.73 56.81
C THR A 90 52.98 -2.23 56.74
N PRO A 91 52.83 -1.53 57.88
CA PRO A 91 52.57 -0.08 57.91
C PRO A 91 53.68 0.69 57.19
N SER A 92 53.36 1.83 56.57
CA SER A 92 54.32 2.54 55.69
C SER A 92 55.65 2.86 56.36
N ASP A 93 55.62 3.13 57.66
CA ASP A 93 56.76 3.61 58.43
C ASP A 93 57.74 2.47 58.81
N GLU A 94 57.28 1.22 58.68
CA GLU A 94 58.08 0.01 58.96
C GLU A 94 58.49 -0.73 57.66
N ARG A 95 58.13 -0.20 56.48
CA ARG A 95 58.50 -0.84 55.21
C ARG A 95 59.98 -0.66 54.90
N HIS A 96 60.64 -1.76 54.57
CA HIS A 96 61.98 -1.71 53.99
C HIS A 96 61.94 -1.12 52.57
N GLU A 97 63.05 -0.54 52.11
CA GLU A 97 63.16 0.08 50.78
C GLU A 97 62.72 -0.84 49.62
N HIS A 98 62.95 -2.15 49.75
CA HIS A 98 62.50 -3.14 48.77
C HIS A 98 60.98 -3.32 48.75
N GLN A 99 60.32 -3.28 49.91
CA GLN A 99 58.85 -3.32 50.01
C GLN A 99 58.24 -2.02 49.45
N ALA A 100 58.89 -0.87 49.68
CA ALA A 100 58.47 0.40 49.10
C ALA A 100 58.53 0.38 47.56
N LYS A 101 59.61 -0.18 46.98
CA LYS A 101 59.74 -0.35 45.52
C LYS A 101 58.69 -1.30 44.94
N LEU A 102 58.37 -2.41 45.62
CA LEU A 102 57.32 -3.34 45.18
C LEU A 102 55.92 -2.70 45.22
N VAL A 103 55.63 -1.87 46.22
CA VAL A 103 54.36 -1.12 46.26
C VAL A 103 54.28 -0.08 45.14
N ALA A 104 55.40 0.59 44.81
CA ALA A 104 55.45 1.50 43.67
C ALA A 104 55.13 0.78 42.35
N TRP A 105 55.73 -0.40 42.11
CA TRP A 105 55.42 -1.21 40.91
C TRP A 105 53.98 -1.70 40.87
N ILE A 106 53.39 -2.07 42.01
CA ILE A 106 51.96 -2.41 42.09
C ILE A 106 51.10 -1.20 41.71
N GLY A 107 51.44 -0.01 42.21
CA GLY A 107 50.79 1.24 41.84
C GLY A 107 50.83 1.51 40.34
N GLU A 108 52.02 1.42 39.73
CA GLU A 108 52.19 1.59 38.28
C GLU A 108 51.35 0.60 37.45
N VAL A 109 51.28 -0.67 37.88
CA VAL A 109 50.45 -1.69 37.22
C VAL A 109 48.96 -1.36 37.35
N MET A 110 48.50 -0.91 38.52
CA MET A 110 47.12 -0.52 38.74
C MET A 110 46.73 0.73 37.95
N ASP A 111 47.62 1.73 37.88
CA ASP A 111 47.43 2.94 37.08
C ASP A 111 47.31 2.59 35.58
N GLY A 112 48.13 1.64 35.09
CA GLY A 112 48.03 1.12 33.73
C GLY A 112 46.69 0.42 33.44
N VAL A 113 46.20 -0.40 34.37
CA VAL A 113 44.88 -1.05 34.24
C VAL A 113 43.75 -0.03 34.28
N GLN A 114 43.83 0.95 35.18
CA GLN A 114 42.86 2.03 35.27
C GLN A 114 42.82 2.85 33.97
N ALA A 115 43.96 3.22 33.40
CA ALA A 115 44.05 3.96 32.15
C ALA A 115 43.37 3.19 31.00
N LYS A 116 43.59 1.88 30.90
CA LYS A 116 42.93 1.02 29.90
C LYS A 116 41.43 0.90 30.07
N LEU A 117 40.97 0.76 31.31
CA LEU A 117 39.54 0.73 31.59
C LEU A 117 38.89 2.07 31.22
N GLN A 118 39.56 3.19 31.52
CA GLN A 118 39.10 4.52 31.12
C GLN A 118 39.09 4.70 29.60
N GLU A 119 40.10 4.21 28.88
CA GLU A 119 40.14 4.19 27.41
C GLU A 119 38.98 3.36 26.84
N SER A 120 38.82 2.12 27.29
CA SER A 120 37.72 1.24 26.84
C SER A 120 36.33 1.81 27.15
N PHE A 121 36.18 2.49 28.29
CA PHE A 121 34.95 3.19 28.63
C PHE A 121 34.71 4.38 27.71
N GLY A 122 35.75 5.15 27.38
CA GLY A 122 35.69 6.24 26.42
C GLY A 122 35.27 5.76 25.02
N GLU A 123 35.86 4.67 24.55
CA GLU A 123 35.51 4.02 23.28
C GLU A 123 34.06 3.52 23.28
N ALA A 124 33.63 2.80 24.33
CA ALA A 124 32.27 2.31 24.46
C ALA A 124 31.24 3.45 24.49
N LYS A 125 31.54 4.53 25.21
CA LYS A 125 30.69 5.73 25.28
C LYS A 125 30.61 6.45 23.94
N ALA A 126 31.71 6.53 23.18
CA ALA A 126 31.71 7.08 21.83
C ALA A 126 30.90 6.21 20.86
N ALA A 127 31.01 4.88 20.97
CA ALA A 127 30.22 3.94 20.19
C ALA A 127 28.73 4.05 20.51
N GLU A 128 28.35 4.16 21.78
CA GLU A 128 26.97 4.37 22.20
C GLU A 128 26.40 5.67 21.62
N ALA A 129 27.14 6.78 21.70
CA ALA A 129 26.73 8.05 21.11
C ALA A 129 26.53 7.96 19.59
N SER A 130 27.41 7.25 18.89
CA SER A 130 27.26 6.99 17.45
C SER A 130 26.02 6.15 17.13
N MET A 131 25.76 5.10 17.91
CA MET A 131 24.58 4.24 17.73
C MET A 131 23.28 4.95 18.08
N ALA A 132 23.27 5.83 19.08
CA ALA A 132 22.12 6.67 19.39
C ALA A 132 21.80 7.61 18.21
N ALA A 133 22.80 8.27 17.65
CA ALA A 133 22.62 9.16 16.50
C ALA A 133 22.12 8.41 15.24
N THR A 134 22.65 7.21 14.96
CA THR A 134 22.16 6.41 13.82
C THR A 134 20.74 5.93 14.05
N LYS A 135 20.38 5.53 15.27
CA LYS A 135 19.02 5.14 15.63
C LYS A 135 18.04 6.29 15.43
N GLU A 136 18.33 7.48 15.95
CA GLU A 136 17.47 8.66 15.76
C GLU A 136 17.29 9.00 14.28
N GLY A 137 18.36 8.91 13.48
CA GLY A 137 18.29 9.11 12.03
C GLY A 137 17.44 8.06 11.31
N LEU A 138 17.49 6.79 11.74
CA LEU A 138 16.65 5.73 11.19
C LEU A 138 15.19 5.89 11.62
N ASP A 139 14.93 6.20 12.88
CA ASP A 139 13.57 6.45 13.39
C ASP A 139 12.92 7.62 12.64
N GLY A 140 13.67 8.70 12.36
CA GLY A 140 13.20 9.81 11.51
C GLY A 140 12.81 9.37 10.09
N LYS A 141 13.62 8.53 9.45
CA LYS A 141 13.32 7.98 8.12
C LYS A 141 12.08 7.07 8.14
N VAL A 142 11.93 6.26 9.19
CA VAL A 142 10.75 5.39 9.36
C VAL A 142 9.49 6.23 9.53
N GLN A 143 9.53 7.30 10.31
CA GLN A 143 8.39 8.21 10.47
C GLN A 143 8.03 8.91 9.15
N SER A 144 9.02 9.43 8.42
CA SER A 144 8.78 10.02 7.09
C SER A 144 8.12 9.02 6.14
N ALA A 145 8.68 7.81 6.02
CA ALA A 145 8.15 6.78 5.14
C ALA A 145 6.72 6.33 5.52
N ARG A 146 6.38 6.35 6.81
CA ARG A 146 5.00 6.08 7.27
C ARG A 146 4.03 7.17 6.87
N VAL A 147 4.43 8.43 6.97
CA VAL A 147 3.60 9.57 6.53
C VAL A 147 3.39 9.50 5.02
N ASP A 148 4.46 9.26 4.24
CA ASP A 148 4.38 9.15 2.79
C ASP A 148 3.47 7.98 2.36
N LEU A 149 3.61 6.83 3.03
CA LEU A 149 2.76 5.66 2.78
C LEU A 149 1.28 5.95 3.05
N GLN A 150 0.97 6.60 4.18
CA GLN A 150 -0.42 6.96 4.50
C GLN A 150 -1.01 7.93 3.46
N GLN A 151 -0.23 8.91 3.00
CA GLN A 151 -0.68 9.85 1.97
C GLN A 151 -0.96 9.15 0.64
N GLU A 152 -0.11 8.21 0.23
CA GLU A 152 -0.32 7.44 -1.00
C GLU A 152 -1.52 6.48 -0.88
N GLU A 153 -1.76 5.88 0.29
CA GLU A 153 -2.95 5.06 0.55
C GLU A 153 -4.24 5.89 0.44
N GLU A 154 -4.28 7.09 1.04
CA GLU A 154 -5.40 8.01 0.93
C GLU A 154 -5.62 8.47 -0.53
N ALA A 155 -4.55 8.78 -1.25
CA ALA A 155 -4.62 9.15 -2.67
C ALA A 155 -5.09 7.99 -3.56
N ALA A 156 -4.66 6.76 -3.28
CA ALA A 156 -5.10 5.57 -4.00
C ALA A 156 -6.59 5.29 -3.78
N ALA A 157 -7.07 5.39 -2.54
CA ALA A 157 -8.48 5.23 -2.21
C ALA A 157 -9.36 6.27 -2.91
N ALA A 158 -8.94 7.55 -2.92
CA ALA A 158 -9.66 8.61 -3.61
C ALA A 158 -9.73 8.38 -5.13
N LYS A 159 -8.62 7.94 -5.75
CA LYS A 159 -8.58 7.61 -7.18
C LYS A 159 -9.45 6.41 -7.53
N SER A 160 -9.50 5.39 -6.67
CA SER A 160 -10.37 4.22 -6.86
C SER A 160 -11.84 4.62 -6.86
N SER A 161 -12.28 5.42 -5.88
CA SER A 161 -13.66 5.92 -5.82
C SER A 161 -14.01 6.76 -7.05
N ALA A 162 -13.11 7.66 -7.48
CA ALA A 162 -13.34 8.48 -8.67
C ALA A 162 -13.44 7.65 -9.96
N LEU A 163 -12.71 6.53 -10.03
CA LEU A 163 -12.78 5.60 -11.16
C LEU A 163 -14.14 4.89 -11.18
N GLU A 164 -14.59 4.36 -10.03
CA GLU A 164 -15.91 3.71 -9.91
C GLU A 164 -17.06 4.66 -10.32
N ASP A 165 -17.02 5.92 -9.86
CA ASP A 165 -18.00 6.93 -10.24
C ASP A 165 -17.98 7.23 -11.75
N ALA A 166 -16.77 7.31 -12.34
CA ALA A 166 -16.61 7.54 -13.78
C ALA A 166 -17.11 6.35 -14.61
N GLU A 167 -16.87 5.11 -14.16
CA GLU A 167 -17.37 3.90 -14.81
C GLU A 167 -18.91 3.84 -14.78
N ALA A 168 -19.51 4.15 -13.63
CA ALA A 168 -20.96 4.25 -13.49
C ALA A 168 -21.55 5.33 -14.40
N ALA A 169 -20.91 6.50 -14.47
CA ALA A 169 -21.33 7.58 -15.37
C ALA A 169 -21.25 7.17 -16.85
N VAL A 170 -20.15 6.53 -17.26
CA VAL A 170 -19.99 6.05 -18.64
C VAL A 170 -21.01 4.98 -18.99
N ALA A 171 -21.34 4.07 -18.07
CA ALA A 171 -22.39 3.09 -18.28
C ALA A 171 -23.76 3.75 -18.50
N GLY A 172 -24.12 4.73 -17.67
CA GLY A 172 -25.36 5.50 -17.82
C GLY A 172 -25.42 6.27 -19.14
N MET A 173 -24.32 6.93 -19.54
CA MET A 173 -24.26 7.66 -20.80
C MET A 173 -24.36 6.75 -22.02
N LYS A 174 -23.77 5.54 -21.98
CA LYS A 174 -23.92 4.54 -23.04
C LYS A 174 -25.36 4.06 -23.19
N GLN A 175 -26.05 3.83 -22.08
CA GLN A 175 -27.46 3.45 -22.12
C GLN A 175 -28.32 4.57 -22.71
N ALA A 176 -28.15 5.81 -22.24
CA ALA A 176 -28.88 6.96 -22.75
C ALA A 176 -28.61 7.21 -24.25
N LEU A 177 -27.38 6.99 -24.70
CA LEU A 177 -27.02 7.06 -26.12
C LEU A 177 -27.77 6.00 -26.93
N ALA A 178 -27.79 4.75 -26.49
CA ALA A 178 -28.50 3.67 -27.19
C ALA A 178 -30.01 3.95 -27.28
N GLU A 179 -30.63 4.43 -26.20
CA GLU A 179 -32.04 4.83 -26.19
C GLU A 179 -32.32 5.99 -27.16
N ALA A 180 -31.43 6.99 -27.22
CA ALA A 180 -31.55 8.11 -28.14
C ALA A 180 -31.37 7.68 -29.61
N GLU A 181 -30.42 6.79 -29.90
CA GLU A 181 -30.20 6.23 -31.25
C GLU A 181 -31.40 5.41 -31.72
N ASP A 182 -32.00 4.59 -30.85
CA ASP A 182 -33.21 3.83 -31.18
C ASP A 182 -34.41 4.76 -31.43
N ALA A 183 -34.58 5.81 -30.62
CA ALA A 183 -35.62 6.81 -30.80
C ALA A 183 -35.42 7.60 -32.11
N GLN A 184 -34.18 7.98 -32.43
CA GLN A 184 -33.83 8.63 -33.69
C GLN A 184 -34.16 7.72 -34.88
N ARG A 185 -33.73 6.45 -34.86
CA ARG A 185 -33.99 5.49 -35.94
C ARG A 185 -35.49 5.31 -36.18
N LEU A 186 -36.29 5.21 -35.11
CA LEU A 186 -37.74 5.11 -35.21
C LEU A 186 -38.36 6.40 -35.80
N GLY A 187 -37.89 7.56 -35.34
CA GLY A 187 -38.30 8.87 -35.84
C GLY A 187 -38.00 9.04 -37.33
N ASP A 188 -36.78 8.70 -37.75
CA ASP A 188 -36.33 8.78 -39.14
C ASP A 188 -37.16 7.87 -40.04
N SER A 189 -37.45 6.63 -39.61
CA SER A 189 -38.34 5.73 -40.36
C SER A 189 -39.71 6.35 -40.58
N ARG A 190 -40.36 6.84 -39.51
CA ARG A 190 -41.67 7.49 -39.59
C ARG A 190 -41.65 8.74 -40.44
N PHE A 191 -40.60 9.55 -40.35
CA PHE A 191 -40.44 10.75 -41.17
C PHE A 191 -40.32 10.42 -42.65
N THR A 192 -39.56 9.39 -43.01
CA THR A 192 -39.45 8.95 -44.42
C THR A 192 -40.75 8.38 -44.96
N GLU A 193 -41.51 7.63 -44.15
CA GLU A 193 -42.84 7.10 -44.51
C GLU A 193 -43.83 8.25 -44.73
N ALA A 194 -43.96 9.15 -43.75
CA ALA A 194 -44.82 10.34 -43.86
C ALA A 194 -44.41 11.22 -45.05
N GLY A 195 -43.11 11.33 -45.33
CA GLY A 195 -42.60 12.06 -46.49
C GLY A 195 -43.00 11.43 -47.83
N LYS A 196 -43.04 10.09 -47.92
CA LYS A 196 -43.54 9.38 -49.11
C LYS A 196 -45.05 9.55 -49.25
N GLU A 197 -45.80 9.46 -48.16
CA GLU A 197 -47.24 9.67 -48.16
C GLU A 197 -47.59 11.09 -48.59
N ARG A 198 -46.91 12.10 -48.04
CA ARG A 198 -47.07 13.51 -48.44
C ARG A 198 -46.84 13.68 -49.94
N LYS A 199 -45.74 13.15 -50.48
CA LYS A 199 -45.44 13.25 -51.92
C LYS A 199 -46.51 12.57 -52.78
N GLN A 200 -46.97 11.38 -52.40
CA GLN A 200 -48.05 10.69 -53.10
C GLN A 200 -49.34 11.51 -53.10
N LEU A 201 -49.66 12.19 -52.00
CA LEU A 201 -50.84 13.04 -51.89
C LEU A 201 -50.69 14.34 -52.71
N GLU A 202 -49.51 14.96 -52.67
CA GLU A 202 -49.19 16.14 -53.50
C GLU A 202 -49.30 15.80 -54.99
N GLU A 203 -48.68 14.70 -55.43
CA GLU A 203 -48.79 14.21 -56.81
C GLU A 203 -50.23 13.88 -57.20
N ALA A 204 -50.99 13.24 -56.31
CA ALA A 204 -52.39 12.91 -56.59
C ALA A 204 -53.28 14.15 -56.68
N LEU A 205 -53.03 15.16 -55.84
CA LEU A 205 -53.73 16.43 -55.89
C LEU A 205 -53.44 17.14 -57.22
N GLU A 206 -52.17 17.26 -57.60
CA GLU A 206 -51.75 17.95 -58.82
C GLU A 206 -52.21 17.24 -60.10
N GLN A 207 -52.05 15.92 -60.17
CA GLN A 207 -52.28 15.15 -61.41
C GLN A 207 -53.72 14.68 -61.58
N HIS A 208 -54.47 14.47 -60.49
CA HIS A 208 -55.82 13.89 -60.57
C HIS A 208 -56.92 14.78 -60.00
N VAL A 209 -56.66 15.63 -59.01
CA VAL A 209 -57.71 16.47 -58.41
C VAL A 209 -57.82 17.84 -59.09
N LEU A 210 -56.70 18.50 -59.42
CA LEU A 210 -56.73 19.78 -60.12
C LEU A 210 -57.45 19.72 -61.49
N PRO A 211 -57.21 18.72 -62.36
CA PRO A 211 -57.91 18.63 -63.65
C PRO A 211 -59.42 18.38 -63.52
N LEU A 212 -59.87 17.83 -62.38
CA LEU A 212 -61.29 17.61 -62.09
C LEU A 212 -61.99 18.86 -61.54
N LYS A 213 -61.22 19.84 -61.10
CA LYS A 213 -61.70 21.11 -60.55
C LYS A 213 -61.77 22.21 -61.62
N GLU A 214 -60.84 22.23 -62.55
CA GLU A 214 -60.76 23.26 -63.60
C GLU A 214 -61.75 23.01 -64.75
N VAL A 215 -62.37 24.08 -65.25
CA VAL A 215 -63.36 24.03 -66.35
C VAL A 215 -62.66 23.85 -67.71
N GLU A 216 -61.47 24.42 -67.86
CA GLU A 216 -60.68 24.39 -69.09
C GLU A 216 -59.78 23.14 -69.12
N GLY A 217 -60.34 21.99 -69.51
CA GLY A 217 -59.59 20.72 -69.59
C GLY A 217 -60.38 19.46 -69.25
N PHE A 218 -61.65 19.60 -68.86
CA PHE A 218 -62.49 18.48 -68.46
C PHE A 218 -62.81 17.53 -69.64
N GLN A 219 -62.32 16.29 -69.56
CA GLN A 219 -62.69 15.20 -70.46
C GLN A 219 -63.42 14.11 -69.67
N ALA A 220 -64.68 13.84 -70.04
CA ALA A 220 -65.54 12.88 -69.33
C ALA A 220 -64.95 11.45 -69.28
N ASP A 221 -64.17 11.06 -70.29
CA ASP A 221 -63.52 9.76 -70.36
C ASP A 221 -62.30 9.67 -69.42
N GLN A 222 -61.57 10.77 -69.22
CA GLN A 222 -60.43 10.83 -68.28
C GLN A 222 -60.89 10.98 -66.83
N ALA A 223 -62.06 11.58 -66.59
CA ALA A 223 -62.60 11.80 -65.24
C ALA A 223 -62.81 10.50 -64.45
N LYS A 224 -63.20 9.41 -65.12
CA LYS A 224 -63.32 8.08 -64.50
C LYS A 224 -61.96 7.52 -64.10
N VAL A 225 -60.92 7.73 -64.91
CA VAL A 225 -59.56 7.27 -64.65
C VAL A 225 -58.95 8.03 -63.45
N HIS A 226 -59.13 9.34 -63.37
CA HIS A 226 -58.68 10.12 -62.20
C HIS A 226 -59.40 9.69 -60.90
N LEU A 227 -60.68 9.36 -61.00
CA LEU A 227 -61.51 8.92 -59.87
C LEU A 227 -61.12 7.54 -59.33
N GLU A 228 -60.71 6.61 -60.20
CA GLU A 228 -60.19 5.30 -59.79
C GLU A 228 -58.91 5.41 -58.93
N VAL A 229 -58.11 6.46 -59.15
CA VAL A 229 -56.89 6.73 -58.36
C VAL A 229 -57.20 7.50 -57.06
N VAL A 230 -58.16 8.43 -57.08
CA VAL A 230 -58.51 9.28 -55.93
C VAL A 230 -59.34 8.53 -54.87
N LEU A 231 -60.24 7.62 -55.27
CA LEU A 231 -61.10 6.89 -54.32
C LEU A 231 -60.33 6.04 -53.29
N PRO A 232 -59.28 5.27 -53.66
CA PRO A 232 -58.45 4.56 -52.70
C PRO A 232 -57.70 5.51 -51.74
N LEU A 233 -57.25 6.66 -52.23
CA LEU A 233 -56.57 7.67 -51.40
C LEU A 233 -57.52 8.33 -50.40
N ALA A 234 -58.75 8.66 -50.82
CA ALA A 234 -59.80 9.19 -49.96
C ALA A 234 -60.16 8.23 -48.82
N LYS A 235 -60.23 6.93 -49.11
CA LYS A 235 -60.43 5.88 -48.09
C LYS A 235 -59.23 5.71 -47.16
N ARG A 236 -58.01 5.76 -47.70
CA ARG A 236 -56.77 5.67 -46.89
C ARG A 236 -56.62 6.84 -45.92
N LEU A 237 -57.04 8.04 -46.32
CA LEU A 237 -57.06 9.24 -45.49
C LEU A 237 -58.22 9.29 -44.47
N ALA A 238 -59.10 8.28 -44.47
CA ALA A 238 -60.30 8.25 -43.65
C ALA A 238 -61.16 9.52 -43.82
N LEU A 239 -61.34 9.99 -45.06
CA LEU A 239 -62.33 11.03 -45.36
C LEU A 239 -63.74 10.51 -45.05
N ASP A 240 -64.64 11.42 -44.69
CA ASP A 240 -66.00 11.08 -44.31
C ASP A 240 -66.68 10.20 -45.37
N ASP A 241 -67.33 9.11 -44.94
CA ASP A 241 -67.94 8.12 -45.82
C ASP A 241 -68.96 8.77 -46.77
N SER A 242 -69.66 9.82 -46.34
CA SER A 242 -70.59 10.57 -47.19
C SER A 242 -69.88 11.25 -48.36
N LEU A 243 -68.67 11.77 -48.16
CA LEU A 243 -67.85 12.37 -49.20
C LEU A 243 -67.35 11.30 -50.18
N VAL A 244 -66.90 10.15 -49.68
CA VAL A 244 -66.42 9.04 -50.51
C VAL A 244 -67.53 8.47 -51.40
N ILE A 245 -68.77 8.42 -50.91
CA ILE A 245 -69.95 7.94 -51.66
C ILE A 245 -70.45 8.98 -52.67
N ALA A 246 -70.37 10.27 -52.35
CA ALA A 246 -70.83 11.35 -53.22
C ALA A 246 -69.84 11.64 -54.37
N LEU A 247 -68.54 11.50 -54.12
CA LEU A 247 -67.46 11.86 -55.05
C LEU A 247 -67.65 11.30 -56.48
N PRO A 248 -68.07 10.03 -56.68
CA PRO A 248 -68.28 9.51 -58.03
C PRO A 248 -69.43 10.16 -58.80
N ASN A 249 -70.48 10.58 -58.09
CA ASN A 249 -71.64 11.21 -58.70
C ASN A 249 -71.34 12.67 -59.10
N VAL A 250 -70.47 13.35 -58.34
CA VAL A 250 -70.08 14.74 -58.58
C VAL A 250 -69.07 14.86 -59.72
N VAL A 251 -68.05 13.99 -59.74
CA VAL A 251 -66.98 13.99 -60.75
C VAL A 251 -67.50 13.58 -62.14
N ALA A 252 -68.59 12.80 -62.21
CA ALA A 252 -69.24 12.44 -63.47
C ALA A 252 -69.95 13.61 -64.18
N ARG A 253 -70.17 14.74 -63.48
CA ARG A 253 -70.78 15.96 -64.03
C ARG A 253 -69.70 16.98 -64.36
N GLU A 254 -69.93 17.74 -65.45
CA GLU A 254 -69.09 18.86 -65.83
C GLU A 254 -68.99 19.87 -64.67
N PRO A 255 -67.81 20.49 -64.41
CA PRO A 255 -67.64 21.43 -63.31
C PRO A 255 -68.69 22.56 -63.25
N GLY A 256 -69.16 23.05 -64.40
CA GLY A 256 -70.21 24.08 -64.48
C GLY A 256 -71.65 23.60 -64.21
N ALA A 257 -71.88 22.28 -64.21
CA ALA A 257 -73.19 21.65 -63.97
C ALA A 257 -73.34 21.04 -62.56
N ARG A 258 -72.35 21.28 -61.69
CA ARG A 258 -72.32 20.85 -60.28
C ARG A 258 -73.23 21.77 -59.45
N GLY A 259 -73.96 21.19 -58.49
CA GLY A 259 -74.88 21.95 -57.63
C GLY A 259 -74.13 22.88 -56.66
N ALA A 260 -74.82 23.83 -56.04
CA ALA A 260 -74.19 24.75 -55.07
C ALA A 260 -73.47 24.03 -53.91
N PHE A 261 -73.92 22.82 -53.55
CA PHE A 261 -73.26 21.94 -52.56
C PHE A 261 -72.01 21.25 -53.10
N ASP A 262 -72.00 20.88 -54.39
CA ASP A 262 -70.91 20.18 -55.07
C ASP A 262 -69.77 21.13 -55.51
N CYS A 263 -70.01 22.44 -55.44
CA CYS A 263 -69.06 23.52 -55.76
C CYS A 263 -68.40 24.13 -54.51
N MET A 264 -68.80 23.72 -53.31
CA MET A 264 -68.13 24.06 -52.05
C MET A 264 -66.94 23.15 -51.79
#